data_AF-A0A927RKN5-F1
#
_entry.id   AF-A0A927RKN5-F1
#
_cell.length_a   1.000
_cell.length_b   1.000
_cell.length_c   1.000
_cell.angle_alpha   90.00
_cell.angle_beta   90.00
_cell.angle_gamma   90.00
#
_symmetry.space_group_name_H-M   'P 1'
#
loop_
_entity.id
_entity.type
_entity.pdbx_description
1 polymer ?
#
loop_
_entity_poly.entity_id
_entity_poly.type
_entity_poly.pdbx_seq_one_letter_code
_entity_poly.pdbx_strand_id
1 'polypeptide(L)'
;MKYTKTERLNLYNEAEKYWGKIAQYDQCVEECAELIVAINKYKRKCLYNEYQNNPIVEDNLLEELADTFMCVEQLISYVGEDKLQKRLDEKLDKLAGQIEKQKANKK
;
A
#
# COMPACT_ATOMS: atom_id res chain seq x y z
N MET A 1 0.64 -12.93 -11.20
CA MET A 1 1.29 -11.70 -11.74
C MET A 1 2.11 -12.07 -12.96
N LYS A 2 2.13 -11.21 -13.98
CA LYS A 2 2.93 -11.40 -15.21
C LYS A 2 4.44 -11.34 -14.96
N TYR A 3 4.88 -10.48 -14.04
CA TYR A 3 6.28 -10.29 -13.67
C TYR A 3 6.59 -10.95 -12.33
N THR A 4 7.72 -11.64 -12.24
CA THR A 4 8.34 -12.09 -11.00
C THR A 4 8.81 -10.88 -10.17
N LYS A 5 9.06 -11.09 -8.88
CA LYS A 5 9.58 -10.02 -8.01
C LYS A 5 10.91 -9.46 -8.52
N THR A 6 11.82 -10.35 -8.93
CA THR A 6 13.12 -9.96 -9.49
C THR A 6 12.97 -9.10 -10.75
N GLU A 7 12.05 -9.45 -11.66
CA GLU A 7 11.79 -8.64 -12.85
C GLU A 7 11.23 -7.25 -12.51
N ARG A 8 10.33 -7.15 -11.53
CA ARG A 8 9.82 -5.85 -11.07
C ARG A 8 10.92 -4.98 -10.46
N LEU A 9 11.76 -5.56 -9.60
CA LEU A 9 12.89 -4.85 -9.00
C LEU A 9 13.90 -4.37 -10.06
N ASN A 10 14.13 -5.15 -11.11
CA ASN A 10 14.97 -4.72 -12.22
C ASN A 10 14.37 -3.50 -12.95
N LEU A 11 13.07 -3.51 -13.22
CA LEU A 11 12.37 -2.35 -13.82
C LEU A 11 12.44 -1.11 -12.92
N TYR A 12 12.26 -1.27 -11.61
CA TYR A 12 12.39 -0.18 -10.64
C TYR A 12 13.82 0.39 -10.60
N ASN A 13 14.83 -0.47 -10.71
CA ASN A 13 16.22 -0.02 -10.79
C ASN A 13 16.51 0.72 -12.11
N GLU A 14 15.89 0.33 -13.22
CA GLU A 14 15.98 1.06 -14.49
C GLU A 14 15.29 2.43 -14.40
N ALA A 15 14.12 2.48 -13.77
CA ALA A 15 13.40 3.72 -13.49
C ALA A 15 14.25 4.69 -12.64
N GLU A 16 14.87 4.21 -11.57
CA GLU A 16 15.78 5.01 -10.74
C GLU A 16 16.99 5.52 -11.54
N LYS A 17 17.58 4.70 -12.41
CA LYS A 17 18.72 5.14 -13.24
C LYS A 17 18.32 6.24 -14.22
N TYR A 18 17.09 6.21 -14.72
CA TYR A 18 16.61 7.15 -15.73
C TYR A 18 16.09 8.46 -15.11
N TRP A 19 15.25 8.39 -14.07
CA TRP A 19 14.61 9.55 -13.45
C TRP A 19 15.25 10.00 -12.13
N GLY A 20 16.11 9.16 -11.53
CA GLY A 20 16.78 9.45 -10.27
C GLY A 20 15.98 9.02 -9.03
N LYS A 21 16.72 8.75 -7.96
CA LYS A 21 16.16 8.24 -6.70
C LYS A 21 15.14 9.17 -6.07
N ILE A 22 15.39 10.49 -6.07
CA ILE A 22 14.46 11.49 -5.49
C ILE A 22 13.10 11.41 -6.18
N ALA A 23 13.08 11.32 -7.52
CA ALA A 23 11.85 11.19 -8.28
C ALA A 23 11.04 9.94 -7.90
N GLN A 24 11.69 8.84 -7.53
CA GLN A 24 10.98 7.62 -7.07
C GLN A 24 10.32 7.82 -5.69
N TYR A 25 10.96 8.58 -4.78
CA TYR A 25 10.34 8.95 -3.51
C TYR A 25 9.18 9.92 -3.71
N ASP A 26 9.35 10.91 -4.60
CA ASP A 26 8.30 11.89 -4.92
C ASP A 26 7.09 11.20 -5.54
N GLN A 27 7.30 10.27 -6.49
CA GLN A 27 6.22 9.43 -7.03
C GLN A 27 5.50 8.68 -5.92
N CYS A 28 6.22 8.04 -5.00
CA CYS A 28 5.59 7.32 -3.89
C CYS A 28 4.74 8.23 -2.99
N VAL A 29 5.12 9.51 -2.83
CA VAL A 29 4.33 10.50 -2.09
C VAL A 29 3.05 10.84 -2.84
N GLU A 30 3.13 11.04 -4.17
CA GLU A 30 1.98 11.30 -5.04
C GLU A 30 0.98 10.13 -4.98
N GLU A 31 1.43 8.89 -5.18
CA GLU A 31 0.56 7.71 -5.14
C GLU A 31 -0.12 7.52 -3.78
N CYS A 32 0.61 7.78 -2.69
CA CYS A 32 0.02 7.73 -1.35
C CYS A 32 -1.08 8.78 -1.19
N ALA A 33 -0.93 9.96 -1.78
CA ALA A 33 -1.96 11.00 -1.74
C ALA A 33 -3.19 10.62 -2.57
N GLU A 34 -2.99 10.03 -3.75
CA GLU A 34 -4.07 9.56 -4.63
C GLU A 34 -4.84 8.41 -3.98
N LEU A 35 -4.15 7.44 -3.37
CA LEU A 35 -4.77 6.36 -2.60
C LEU A 35 -5.60 6.89 -1.42
N ILE A 36 -5.13 7.91 -0.70
CA ILE A 36 -5.92 8.56 0.37
C ILE A 36 -7.23 9.12 -0.19
N VAL A 37 -7.19 9.78 -1.35
CA VAL A 37 -8.39 10.31 -2.01
C VAL A 37 -9.32 9.18 -2.44
N ALA A 38 -8.80 8.12 -3.05
CA ALA A 38 -9.59 6.98 -3.50
C ALA A 38 -10.27 6.25 -2.34
N ILE A 39 -9.56 5.99 -1.23
CA ILE A 39 -10.12 5.40 -0.02
C ILE A 39 -11.28 6.25 0.51
N ASN A 40 -11.12 7.58 0.55
CA ASN A 40 -12.18 8.47 1.03
C ASN A 40 -13.39 8.51 0.10
N LYS A 41 -13.20 8.42 -1.22
CA LYS A 41 -14.31 8.27 -2.18
C LYS A 41 -15.03 6.93 -1.97
N TYR A 42 -14.28 5.83 -1.86
CA TYR A 42 -14.83 4.49 -1.63
C TYR A 42 -15.64 4.39 -0.34
N LYS A 43 -15.11 4.91 0.78
CA LYS A 43 -15.85 4.96 2.06
C LYS A 43 -17.18 5.68 1.92
N ARG A 44 -17.18 6.87 1.32
CA ARG A 44 -18.39 7.69 1.15
C ARG A 44 -19.43 7.02 0.25
N LYS A 45 -19.00 6.54 -0.91
CA LYS A 45 -19.90 6.03 -1.93
C LYS A 45 -20.37 4.61 -1.63
N CYS A 46 -19.45 3.71 -1.30
CA CYS A 46 -19.75 2.28 -1.20
C CYS A 46 -20.08 1.83 0.24
N LEU A 47 -19.37 2.33 1.26
CA LEU A 47 -19.54 1.84 2.65
C LEU A 47 -20.60 2.59 3.45
N TYR A 48 -20.75 3.90 3.25
CA TYR A 48 -21.74 4.73 3.94
C TYR A 48 -23.10 4.79 3.23
N ASN A 49 -23.35 3.88 2.28
CA ASN A 49 -24.62 3.70 1.56
C ASN A 49 -25.10 4.93 0.76
N GLU A 50 -24.22 5.87 0.36
CA GLU A 50 -24.64 6.94 -0.56
C GLU A 50 -24.94 6.40 -1.98
N TYR A 51 -24.16 5.42 -2.46
CA TYR A 51 -24.31 4.79 -3.78
C TYR A 51 -23.75 3.36 -3.73
N GLN A 52 -24.59 2.35 -3.48
CA GLN A 52 -24.14 0.96 -3.42
C GLN A 52 -23.55 0.50 -4.76
N ASN A 53 -22.40 -0.19 -4.69
CA ASN A 53 -21.72 -0.87 -5.80
C ASN A 53 -21.48 0.05 -7.02
N ASN A 54 -20.60 1.04 -6.86
CA ASN A 54 -20.17 1.88 -7.97
C ASN A 54 -18.84 1.31 -8.54
N PRO A 55 -18.86 0.60 -9.68
CA PRO A 55 -17.69 -0.08 -10.21
C PRO A 55 -16.55 0.89 -10.55
N ILE A 56 -16.87 2.14 -10.90
CA ILE A 56 -15.87 3.17 -11.20
C ILE A 56 -15.08 3.54 -9.95
N VAL A 57 -15.74 3.60 -8.78
CA VAL A 57 -15.09 3.93 -7.52
C VAL A 57 -14.25 2.76 -7.01
N GLU A 58 -14.70 1.52 -7.25
CA GLU A 58 -13.94 0.31 -6.96
C GLU A 58 -12.69 0.18 -7.83
N ASP A 59 -12.83 0.43 -9.14
CA ASP A 59 -11.74 0.38 -10.11
C ASP A 59 -10.69 1.46 -9.81
N ASN A 60 -11.11 2.69 -9.51
CA ASN A 60 -10.19 3.74 -9.07
C ASN A 60 -9.45 3.33 -7.79
N LEU A 61 -10.12 2.70 -6.81
CA LEU A 61 -9.44 2.25 -5.60
C LEU A 61 -8.40 1.15 -5.91
N LEU A 62 -8.71 0.26 -6.85
CA LEU A 62 -7.80 -0.80 -7.27
C LEU A 62 -6.56 -0.23 -7.97
N GLU A 63 -6.74 0.75 -8.86
CA GLU A 63 -5.65 1.44 -9.57
C GLU A 63 -4.68 2.10 -8.59
N GLU A 64 -5.16 3.02 -7.73
CA GLU A 64 -4.26 3.73 -6.80
C GLU A 64 -3.57 2.77 -5.80
N LEU A 65 -4.24 1.65 -5.48
CA LEU A 65 -3.64 0.62 -4.64
C LEU A 65 -2.51 -0.12 -5.36
N ALA A 66 -2.66 -0.38 -6.66
CA ALA A 66 -1.63 -0.98 -7.49
C ALA A 66 -0.43 -0.04 -7.64
N ASP A 67 -0.66 1.24 -7.92
CA ASP A 67 0.39 2.23 -8.09
C ASP A 67 1.15 2.48 -6.78
N THR A 68 0.42 2.61 -5.66
CA THR A 68 1.03 2.68 -4.32
C THR A 68 1.82 1.41 -4.01
N PHE A 69 1.30 0.22 -4.34
CA PHE A 69 2.00 -1.04 -4.10
C PHE A 69 3.33 -1.09 -4.86
N MET A 70 3.37 -0.66 -6.11
CA MET A 70 4.59 -0.63 -6.92
C MET A 70 5.65 0.28 -6.31
N CYS A 71 5.27 1.51 -5.94
CA CYS A 71 6.19 2.45 -5.31
C CYS A 71 6.67 1.97 -3.94
N VAL A 72 5.77 1.41 -3.12
CA VAL A 72 6.15 0.81 -1.84
C VAL A 72 7.12 -0.35 -2.04
N GLU A 73 6.88 -1.27 -2.98
CA GLU A 73 7.79 -2.38 -3.26
C GLU A 73 9.20 -1.90 -3.61
N GLN A 74 9.32 -0.83 -4.40
CA GLN A 74 10.60 -0.18 -4.67
C GLN A 74 11.24 0.39 -3.39
N LEU A 75 10.48 1.08 -2.54
CA LEU A 75 11.00 1.57 -1.26
C LEU A 75 11.46 0.44 -0.32
N ILE A 76 10.76 -0.70 -0.32
CA ILE A 76 11.18 -1.90 0.44
C ILE A 76 12.58 -2.34 -0.01
N SER A 77 12.85 -2.31 -1.32
CA SER A 77 14.15 -2.66 -1.86
C SER A 77 15.27 -1.72 -1.36
N TYR A 78 14.95 -0.44 -1.12
CA TYR A 78 15.92 0.54 -0.61
C TYR A 78 16.26 0.35 0.87
N VAL A 79 15.28 -0.03 1.69
CA VAL A 79 15.47 -0.21 3.14
C VAL A 79 15.95 -1.63 3.50
N GLY A 80 15.66 -2.61 2.65
CA GLY A 80 15.93 -4.02 2.83
C GLY A 80 14.74 -4.77 3.40
N GLU A 81 14.32 -5.83 2.70
CA GLU A 81 13.15 -6.63 3.02
C GLU A 81 13.21 -7.27 4.42
N ASP A 82 14.35 -7.86 4.79
CA ASP A 82 14.53 -8.49 6.11
C ASP A 82 14.32 -7.50 7.27
N LYS A 83 14.78 -6.26 7.09
CA LYS A 83 14.63 -5.20 8.10
C LYS A 83 13.17 -4.80 8.25
N LEU A 84 12.44 -4.71 7.13
CA LEU A 84 11.01 -4.42 7.15
C LEU A 84 10.22 -5.58 7.77
N GLN A 85 10.51 -6.83 7.37
CA GLN A 85 9.81 -8.01 7.87
C GLN A 85 9.89 -8.11 9.39
N LYS A 86 11.10 -7.95 9.96
CA LYS A 86 11.27 -7.92 11.41
C LYS A 86 10.40 -6.86 12.08
N ARG A 87 10.29 -5.67 11.48
CA ARG A 87 9.46 -4.57 12.01
C ARG A 87 7.96 -4.81 11.82
N LEU A 88 7.56 -5.55 10.79
CA LEU A 88 6.18 -5.98 10.58
C LEU A 88 5.78 -7.01 11.64
N ASP A 89 6.63 -8.01 11.90
CA ASP A 89 6.37 -9.05 12.92
C ASP A 89 6.10 -8.41 14.29
N GLU A 90 6.98 -7.50 14.73
CA GLU A 90 6.83 -6.76 15.99
C GLU A 90 5.51 -5.95 16.06
N LYS A 91 5.06 -5.38 14.93
CA LYS A 91 3.80 -4.63 14.86
C LYS A 91 2.59 -5.55 14.89
N LEU A 92 2.66 -6.70 14.22
CA LEU A 92 1.60 -7.71 14.18
C LEU A 92 1.42 -8.37 15.54
N ASP A 93 2.50 -8.70 16.25
CA ASP A 93 2.45 -9.21 17.63
C ASP A 93 1.73 -8.23 18.56
N LYS A 94 2.05 -6.94 18.43
CA LYS A 94 1.39 -5.87 19.20
C LYS A 94 -0.10 -5.79 18.87
N LEU A 95 -0.47 -5.85 17.59
CA LEU A 95 -1.87 -5.79 17.16
C LEU A 95 -2.66 -7.01 17.65
N ALA A 96 -2.09 -8.22 17.54
CA ALA A 96 -2.68 -9.44 18.04
C ALA A 96 -2.96 -9.35 19.56
N GLY A 97 -1.97 -8.87 20.33
CA GLY A 97 -2.15 -8.64 21.76
C GLY A 97 -3.23 -7.60 22.09
N GLN A 98 -3.39 -6.55 21.27
CA GLN A 98 -4.46 -5.56 21.44
C GLN A 98 -5.85 -6.16 21.18
N ILE A 99 -5.98 -6.99 20.14
CA ILE A 99 -7.23 -7.68 19.82
C ILE A 99 -7.65 -8.63 20.97
N GLU A 100 -6.73 -9.42 21.51
CA GLU A 100 -7.05 -10.34 22.61
C GLU A 100 -7.48 -9.63 23.89
N LYS A 101 -6.83 -8.52 24.24
CA LYS A 101 -7.27 -7.67 25.36
C LYS A 101 -8.69 -7.13 25.15
N GLN A 102 -9.01 -6.68 23.94
CA GLN A 102 -10.36 -6.20 23.61
C GLN A 102 -11.41 -7.31 23.67
N LYS A 103 -11.07 -8.55 23.28
CA LYS A 103 -11.96 -9.70 23.41
C LYS A 103 -12.19 -10.08 24.87
N ALA A 104 -11.14 -10.04 25.70
CA ALA A 104 -11.24 -10.33 27.13
C ALA A 104 -12.11 -9.31 27.89
N ASN A 105 -12.01 -8.01 27.53
CA ASN A 105 -12.81 -6.95 28.15
C ASN A 105 -14.30 -6.94 27.71
N LYS A 106 -14.66 -7.69 26.66
CA LYS A 106 -16.04 -7.85 26.17
C LYS A 106 -16.74 -9.09 26.73
N LYS A 107 -16.04 -9.92 27.49
CA LYS A 107 -16.59 -11.07 28.24
C LYS A 107 -16.86 -10.65 29.68
#